data_AF-A0A966M4N5-F1
#
_entry.id   AF-A0A966M4N5-F1
#
_cell.length_a   1.000
_cell.length_b   1.000
_cell.length_c   1.000
_cell.angle_alpha   90.00
_cell.angle_beta   90.00
_cell.angle_gamma   90.00
#
_symmetry.space_group_name_H-M   'P 1'
#
loop_
_entity.id
_entity.type
_entity.pdbx_description
1 polymer ?
#
loop_
_entity_poly.entity_id
_entity_poly.type
_entity_poly.pdbx_seq_one_letter_code
_entity_poly.pdbx_strand_id
1 'polypeptide(L)'
;TQNKGVLPDIELLSTWDIETVGESSYPTALEWDTVRPYRHKKFDFDADKVIEIKNLYSQRLTTSPNLKYLGEVRDRYYLNKDKKLLSLNLETRKSEKEARKDWLLQIENKRREGLGLEIFSTYEDLDENNKKNENTNNDIDFKRDYLLIESTNIINDYLNLDKKLLASKVG
;
A
#
# COMPACT_ATOMS: atom_id res chain seq x y z
N THR A 1 -10.06 18.68 9.87
CA THR A 1 -8.66 18.69 10.33
C THR A 1 -7.87 19.49 9.32
N GLN A 2 -7.88 20.82 9.45
CA GLN A 2 -7.22 21.72 8.50
C GLN A 2 -5.75 21.33 8.35
N ASN A 3 -5.29 21.14 7.11
CA ASN A 3 -3.92 20.77 6.69
C ASN A 3 -3.35 19.43 7.20
N LYS A 4 -3.70 18.97 8.41
CA LYS A 4 -3.06 17.78 9.01
C LYS A 4 -3.73 16.46 8.66
N GLY A 5 -4.95 16.49 8.11
CA GLY A 5 -5.70 15.25 7.86
C GLY A 5 -5.92 14.43 9.13
N VAL A 6 -6.11 13.12 8.97
CA VAL A 6 -6.12 12.15 10.08
C VAL A 6 -4.90 11.26 9.90
N LEU A 7 -3.99 11.28 10.87
CA LEU A 7 -2.82 10.39 10.88
C LEU A 7 -3.27 8.99 11.32
N PRO A 8 -3.03 7.95 10.49
CA PRO A 8 -3.39 6.59 10.87
C PRO A 8 -2.44 6.05 11.94
N ASP A 9 -2.95 5.22 12.85
CA ASP A 9 -2.10 4.56 13.84
C ASP A 9 -1.10 3.60 13.18
N ILE A 10 -1.49 2.99 12.05
CA ILE A 10 -0.65 2.12 11.22
C ILE A 10 -0.66 2.66 9.79
N GLU A 11 0.49 3.12 9.32
CA GLU A 11 0.67 3.59 7.95
C GLU A 11 0.88 2.41 7.00
N LEU A 12 -0.06 2.23 6.09
CA LEU A 12 0.09 1.26 5.01
C LEU A 12 1.07 1.75 3.95
N LEU A 13 1.67 0.80 3.24
CA LEU A 13 2.59 1.09 2.16
C LEU A 13 1.85 1.80 1.02
N SER A 14 2.24 3.02 0.68
CA SER A 14 1.77 3.69 -0.53
C SER A 14 2.71 3.44 -1.70
N THR A 15 2.16 3.20 -2.89
CA THR A 15 2.92 3.09 -4.14
C THR A 15 3.32 4.43 -4.76
N TRP A 16 2.86 5.55 -4.19
CA TRP A 16 3.22 6.91 -4.60
C TRP A 16 3.39 7.83 -3.38
N ASP A 17 3.91 9.04 -3.60
CA ASP A 17 4.04 10.02 -2.54
C ASP A 17 2.69 10.70 -2.23
N ILE A 18 2.09 10.31 -1.11
CA ILE A 18 0.79 10.82 -0.64
C ILE A 18 0.84 12.28 -0.23
N GLU A 19 2.01 12.82 0.14
CA GLU A 19 2.16 14.22 0.56
C GLU A 19 2.03 15.21 -0.60
N THR A 20 2.11 14.72 -1.84
CA THR A 20 1.89 15.54 -3.05
C THR A 20 0.41 15.85 -3.31
N VAL A 21 -0.49 15.27 -2.51
CA VAL A 21 -1.94 15.40 -2.68
C VAL A 21 -2.57 15.73 -1.34
N GLY A 22 -3.30 16.85 -1.27
CA GLY A 22 -4.06 17.21 -0.08
C GLY A 22 -4.11 18.71 0.16
N GLU A 23 -4.87 19.13 1.18
CA GLU A 23 -4.98 20.54 1.56
C GLU A 23 -3.60 21.13 1.93
N SER A 24 -2.75 20.34 2.60
CA SER A 24 -1.37 20.71 2.97
C SER A 24 -0.44 20.98 1.80
N SER A 25 -0.71 20.43 0.61
CA SER A 25 0.12 20.62 -0.58
C SER A 25 -0.06 22.01 -1.22
N TYR A 26 -1.10 22.76 -0.83
CA TYR A 26 -1.38 24.07 -1.41
C TYR A 26 -0.53 25.17 -0.75
N PRO A 27 0.09 26.06 -1.53
CA PRO A 27 0.94 27.13 -1.00
C PRO A 27 0.17 28.16 -0.15
N THR A 28 -1.16 28.22 -0.29
CA THR A 28 -2.06 29.13 0.42
C THR A 28 -2.90 28.43 1.49
N ALA A 29 -2.50 27.23 1.91
CA ALA A 29 -3.21 26.48 2.94
C ALA A 29 -3.17 27.25 4.28
N LEU A 30 -4.33 27.46 4.90
CA LEU A 30 -4.43 28.18 6.17
C LEU A 30 -3.75 27.37 7.28
N GLU A 31 -3.08 28.03 8.21
CA GLU A 31 -2.46 27.34 9.35
C GLU A 31 -3.48 26.53 10.15
N TRP A 32 -3.02 25.43 10.74
CA TRP A 32 -3.88 24.59 11.57
C TRP A 32 -4.19 25.33 12.89
N ASP A 33 -5.45 25.26 13.32
CA ASP A 33 -5.91 25.79 14.61
C ASP A 33 -6.60 24.70 15.44
N THR A 34 -6.57 24.84 16.76
CA THR A 34 -7.19 23.90 17.71
C THR A 34 -8.15 24.64 18.62
N VAL A 35 -9.40 24.20 18.64
CA VAL A 35 -10.38 24.65 19.62
C VAL A 35 -10.40 23.73 20.84
N ARG A 36 -10.98 24.21 21.96
CA ARG A 36 -11.09 23.42 23.19
C ARG A 36 -11.85 22.11 22.94
N PRO A 37 -11.34 20.97 23.44
CA PRO A 37 -11.95 19.68 23.20
C PRO A 37 -13.31 19.55 23.92
N TYR A 38 -14.28 18.94 23.26
CA TYR A 38 -15.55 18.57 23.87
C TYR A 38 -15.41 17.30 24.69
N ARG A 39 -16.06 17.24 25.87
CA ARG A 39 -16.01 16.06 26.74
C ARG A 39 -16.83 14.92 26.11
N HIS A 40 -16.17 13.80 25.86
CA HIS A 40 -16.79 12.58 25.32
C HIS A 40 -16.24 11.36 26.05
N LYS A 41 -16.97 10.24 26.00
CA LYS A 41 -16.46 8.95 26.49
C LYS A 41 -15.48 8.39 25.47
N LYS A 42 -14.26 8.10 25.90
CA LYS A 42 -13.26 7.44 25.05
C LYS A 42 -13.51 5.94 25.03
N PHE A 43 -13.31 5.33 23.87
CA PHE A 43 -13.20 3.88 23.76
C PHE A 43 -11.90 3.45 24.46
N ASP A 44 -11.93 2.30 25.12
CA ASP A 44 -10.73 1.74 25.76
C ASP A 44 -9.86 1.12 24.67
N PHE A 45 -8.71 1.74 24.42
CA PHE A 45 -7.82 1.40 23.32
C PHE A 45 -6.45 1.08 23.87
N ASP A 46 -5.99 -0.15 23.59
CA ASP A 46 -4.74 -0.67 24.10
C ASP A 46 -3.59 -0.32 23.15
N ALA A 47 -2.75 0.63 23.55
CA ALA A 47 -1.62 1.08 22.76
C ALA A 47 -0.55 -0.01 22.56
N ASP A 48 -0.42 -0.95 23.50
CA ASP A 48 0.57 -2.03 23.41
C ASP A 48 0.20 -3.01 22.29
N LYS A 49 -1.12 -3.23 22.06
CA LYS A 49 -1.60 -4.01 20.91
C LYS A 49 -1.19 -3.39 19.58
N VAL A 50 -1.24 -2.07 19.47
CA VAL A 50 -0.83 -1.37 18.23
C VAL A 50 0.64 -1.64 17.93
N ILE A 51 1.50 -1.66 18.95
CA ILE A 51 2.93 -1.97 18.78
C ILE A 51 3.10 -3.41 18.26
N GLU A 52 2.38 -4.38 18.83
CA GLU A 52 2.45 -5.77 18.37
C GLU A 52 1.95 -5.92 16.92
N ILE A 53 0.84 -5.27 16.58
CA ILE A 53 0.29 -5.29 15.21
C ILE A 53 1.26 -4.64 14.22
N LYS A 54 1.93 -3.54 14.58
CA LYS A 54 2.97 -2.93 13.75
C LYS A 54 4.12 -3.90 13.47
N ASN A 55 4.52 -4.70 14.46
CA ASN A 55 5.55 -5.72 14.27
C ASN A 55 5.09 -6.83 13.33
N LEU A 56 3.85 -7.31 13.47
CA LEU A 56 3.26 -8.32 12.58
C LEU A 56 3.16 -7.81 11.14
N TYR A 57 2.70 -6.57 10.95
CA TYR A 57 2.68 -5.91 9.65
C TYR A 57 4.10 -5.77 9.06
N SER A 58 5.07 -5.34 9.86
CA SER A 58 6.47 -5.23 9.42
C SER A 58 7.06 -6.56 8.98
N GLN A 59 6.70 -7.67 9.66
CA GLN A 59 7.08 -9.01 9.22
C GLN A 59 6.43 -9.34 7.87
N ARG A 60 5.14 -9.05 7.69
CA ARG A 60 4.43 -9.29 6.42
C ARG A 60 5.00 -8.49 5.26
N LEU A 61 5.47 -7.26 5.47
CA LEU A 61 6.18 -6.50 4.44
C LEU A 61 7.38 -7.28 3.85
N THR A 62 8.03 -8.10 4.67
CA THR A 62 9.21 -8.89 4.26
C THR A 62 8.90 -10.33 3.82
N THR A 63 7.68 -10.81 4.02
CA THR A 63 7.31 -12.21 3.71
C THR A 63 6.21 -12.30 2.65
N SER A 64 5.22 -11.41 2.68
CA SER A 64 4.08 -11.40 1.75
C SER A 64 4.51 -11.05 0.32
N PRO A 65 4.26 -11.92 -0.68
CA PRO A 65 4.54 -11.61 -2.08
C PRO A 65 3.82 -10.35 -2.56
N ASN A 66 2.57 -10.14 -2.15
CA ASN A 66 1.78 -8.97 -2.54
C ASN A 66 2.37 -7.66 -1.99
N LEU A 67 2.80 -7.66 -0.73
CA LEU A 67 3.39 -6.45 -0.13
C LEU A 67 4.78 -6.17 -0.68
N LYS A 68 5.58 -7.20 -0.95
CA LYS A 68 6.86 -7.05 -1.66
C LYS A 68 6.67 -6.42 -3.03
N TYR A 69 5.68 -6.89 -3.80
CA TYR A 69 5.34 -6.31 -5.10
C TYR A 69 5.03 -4.81 -4.99
N LEU A 70 4.18 -4.41 -4.03
CA LEU A 70 3.89 -2.99 -3.81
C LEU A 70 5.15 -2.20 -3.41
N GLY A 71 6.05 -2.81 -2.63
CA GLY A 71 7.36 -2.22 -2.28
C GLY A 71 8.22 -1.92 -3.49
N GLU A 72 8.37 -2.89 -4.40
CA GLU A 72 9.12 -2.74 -5.64
C GLU A 72 8.51 -1.64 -6.54
N VAL A 73 7.18 -1.56 -6.60
CA VAL A 73 6.47 -0.49 -7.32
C VAL A 73 6.75 0.87 -6.71
N ARG A 74 6.68 0.98 -5.37
CA ARG A 74 7.02 2.21 -4.63
C ARG A 74 8.45 2.65 -4.91
N ASP A 75 9.41 1.74 -4.82
CA ASP A 75 10.83 2.06 -5.04
C ASP A 75 11.07 2.57 -6.46
N ARG A 76 10.43 1.94 -7.46
CA ARG A 76 10.48 2.42 -8.84
C ARG A 76 9.82 3.79 -9.00
N TYR A 77 8.75 4.08 -8.29
CA TYR A 77 8.14 5.41 -8.30
C TYR A 77 9.15 6.46 -7.80
N TYR A 78 9.79 6.26 -6.65
CA TYR A 78 10.77 7.21 -6.11
C TYR A 78 12.00 7.37 -7.01
N LEU A 79 12.48 6.30 -7.66
CA LEU A 79 13.55 6.40 -8.67
C LEU A 79 13.18 7.27 -9.88
N ASN A 80 11.89 7.43 -10.18
CA ASN A 80 11.42 8.17 -11.34
C ASN A 80 10.81 9.54 -10.99
N LYS A 81 10.32 9.74 -9.77
CA LYS A 81 9.60 10.95 -9.34
C LYS A 81 10.42 12.22 -9.58
N ASP A 82 11.72 12.19 -9.31
CA ASP A 82 12.59 13.37 -9.41
C ASP A 82 13.13 13.62 -10.84
N LYS A 83 12.76 12.79 -11.82
CA LYS A 83 13.18 12.98 -13.22
C LYS A 83 12.44 14.18 -13.84
N LYS A 84 13.14 15.30 -13.95
CA LYS A 84 12.63 16.55 -14.56
C LYS A 84 12.83 16.65 -16.08
N LEU A 85 13.64 15.76 -16.66
CA LEU A 85 14.01 15.79 -18.07
C LEU A 85 13.59 14.48 -18.75
N LEU A 86 13.13 14.61 -19.99
CA LEU A 86 12.68 13.50 -20.81
C LEU A 86 13.43 13.53 -22.14
N SER A 87 13.98 12.39 -22.55
CA SER A 87 14.60 12.28 -23.87
C SER A 87 13.55 12.38 -24.98
N LEU A 88 13.85 13.13 -26.04
CA LEU A 88 13.06 13.16 -27.27
C LEU A 88 13.59 12.20 -28.33
N ASN A 89 14.70 11.52 -28.07
CA ASN A 89 15.28 10.54 -28.99
C ASN A 89 14.42 9.26 -29.02
N LEU A 90 13.93 8.90 -30.21
CA LEU A 90 13.00 7.78 -30.39
C LEU A 90 13.59 6.45 -29.91
N GLU A 91 14.84 6.14 -30.24
CA GLU A 91 15.48 4.87 -29.87
C GLU A 91 15.69 4.77 -28.36
N THR A 92 16.06 5.88 -27.71
CA THR A 92 16.12 5.95 -26.24
C THR A 92 14.75 5.65 -25.63
N ARG A 93 13.68 6.24 -26.17
CA ARG A 93 12.31 6.06 -25.64
C ARG A 93 11.78 4.64 -25.86
N LYS A 94 12.13 3.98 -26.97
CA LYS A 94 11.83 2.56 -27.19
C LYS A 94 12.53 1.68 -26.16
N SER A 95 13.83 1.89 -25.95
CA SER A 95 14.60 1.13 -24.97
C SER A 95 14.05 1.29 -23.54
N GLU A 96 13.71 2.51 -23.13
CA GLU A 96 13.09 2.78 -21.83
C GLU A 96 11.72 2.11 -21.66
N LYS A 97 10.95 1.99 -22.75
CA LYS A 97 9.65 1.31 -22.75
C LYS A 97 9.84 -0.20 -22.55
N GLU A 98 10.73 -0.83 -23.30
CA GLU A 98 10.98 -2.28 -23.18
C GLU A 98 11.56 -2.62 -21.80
N ALA A 99 12.54 -1.84 -21.30
CA ALA A 99 13.06 -2.02 -19.94
C ALA A 99 11.98 -1.86 -18.84
N ARG A 100 10.91 -1.10 -19.10
CA ARG A 100 9.77 -0.99 -18.19
C ARG A 100 8.87 -2.22 -18.24
N LYS A 101 8.59 -2.73 -19.44
CA LYS A 101 7.81 -3.96 -19.63
C LYS A 101 8.52 -5.15 -19.00
N ASP A 102 9.81 -5.31 -19.26
CA ASP A 102 10.62 -6.41 -18.72
C ASP A 102 10.60 -6.39 -17.20
N TRP A 103 10.82 -5.23 -16.60
CA TRP A 103 10.76 -5.11 -15.15
C TRP A 103 9.37 -5.39 -14.59
N LEU A 104 8.29 -4.88 -15.22
CA LEU A 104 6.91 -5.14 -14.78
C LEU A 104 6.61 -6.64 -14.79
N LEU A 105 7.00 -7.33 -15.87
CA LEU A 105 6.85 -8.78 -16.01
C LEU A 105 7.64 -9.52 -14.92
N GLN A 106 8.89 -9.12 -14.67
CA GLN A 106 9.75 -9.73 -13.66
C GLN A 106 9.15 -9.62 -12.25
N ILE A 107 8.72 -8.42 -11.83
CA ILE A 107 8.19 -8.23 -10.47
C ILE A 107 6.84 -8.93 -10.30
N GLU A 108 5.99 -8.97 -11.33
CA GLU A 108 4.72 -9.69 -11.30
C GLU A 108 4.97 -11.20 -11.24
N ASN A 109 5.90 -11.74 -12.02
CA ASN A 109 6.24 -13.17 -11.97
C ASN A 109 6.85 -13.56 -10.61
N LYS A 110 7.71 -12.73 -10.02
CA LYS A 110 8.22 -12.93 -8.65
C LYS A 110 7.08 -12.98 -7.62
N ARG A 111 6.07 -12.12 -7.77
CA ARG A 111 4.86 -12.14 -6.93
C ARG A 111 4.05 -13.42 -7.13
N ARG A 112 3.81 -13.81 -8.38
CA ARG A 112 3.03 -15.00 -8.77
C ARG A 112 3.68 -16.27 -8.28
N GLU A 113 4.99 -16.41 -8.46
CA GLU A 113 5.78 -17.54 -7.95
C GLU A 113 5.65 -17.65 -6.43
N GLY A 114 5.79 -16.54 -5.70
CA GLY A 114 5.60 -16.51 -4.25
C GLY A 114 4.19 -16.90 -3.78
N LEU A 115 3.18 -16.80 -4.65
CA LEU A 115 1.80 -17.22 -4.40
C LEU A 115 1.46 -18.61 -4.98
N GLY A 116 2.40 -19.26 -5.66
CA GLY A 116 2.15 -20.53 -6.36
C GLY A 116 1.23 -20.39 -7.59
N LEU A 117 1.16 -19.20 -8.20
CA LEU A 117 0.41 -18.94 -9.42
C LEU A 117 1.30 -19.20 -10.64
N GLU A 118 0.68 -19.61 -11.76
CA GLU A 118 1.36 -19.78 -13.04
C GLU A 118 1.96 -18.46 -13.53
N ILE A 119 3.27 -18.42 -13.83
CA ILE A 119 3.94 -17.20 -14.31
C ILE A 119 3.53 -16.84 -15.74
N PHE A 120 3.64 -15.55 -16.09
CA PHE A 120 3.46 -15.10 -17.47
C PHE A 120 4.72 -15.34 -18.28
N SER A 121 4.57 -15.82 -19.52
CA SER A 121 5.71 -16.03 -20.42
C SER A 121 6.18 -14.73 -21.06
N THR A 122 5.24 -13.84 -21.37
CA THR A 122 5.49 -12.55 -22.04
C THR A 122 4.81 -11.40 -21.32
N TYR A 123 5.22 -10.17 -21.64
CA TYR A 123 4.53 -8.97 -21.16
C TYR A 123 3.10 -8.89 -21.72
N GLU A 124 2.90 -9.36 -22.95
CA GLU A 124 1.60 -9.39 -23.62
C GLU A 124 0.60 -10.27 -22.84
N ASP A 125 1.04 -11.42 -22.32
CA ASP A 125 0.18 -12.28 -21.48
C ASP A 125 -0.26 -11.56 -20.19
N LEU A 126 0.66 -10.82 -19.57
CA LEU A 126 0.38 -9.99 -18.38
C LEU A 126 -0.62 -8.87 -18.72
N ASP A 127 -0.40 -8.15 -19.83
CA ASP A 127 -1.24 -7.03 -20.26
C ASP A 127 -2.65 -7.49 -20.62
N GLU A 128 -2.80 -8.61 -21.33
CA GLU A 128 -4.09 -9.22 -21.59
C GLU A 128 -4.79 -9.68 -20.30
N ASN A 129 -4.04 -10.28 -19.38
CA ASN A 129 -4.61 -10.68 -18.09
C ASN A 129 -5.16 -9.46 -17.35
N ASN A 130 -4.39 -8.38 -17.26
CA ASN A 130 -4.83 -7.16 -16.59
C ASN A 130 -6.09 -6.59 -17.23
N LYS A 131 -6.14 -6.47 -18.57
CA LYS A 131 -7.32 -5.97 -19.30
C LYS A 131 -8.58 -6.79 -19.08
N LYS A 132 -8.47 -8.13 -19.10
CA LYS A 132 -9.61 -9.04 -18.81
C LYS A 132 -10.16 -8.88 -17.40
N ASN A 133 -9.37 -8.27 -16.53
CA ASN A 133 -9.57 -8.19 -15.10
C ASN A 133 -9.70 -6.74 -14.62
N GLU A 134 -9.83 -5.79 -15.54
CA GLU A 134 -10.11 -4.42 -15.24
C GLU A 134 -11.48 -4.30 -14.57
N ASN A 135 -11.50 -3.60 -13.45
CA ASN A 135 -12.72 -3.37 -12.70
C ASN A 135 -13.45 -2.16 -13.27
N THR A 136 -14.30 -2.39 -14.28
CA THR A 136 -15.03 -1.33 -14.99
C THR A 136 -16.17 -0.72 -14.18
N ASN A 137 -16.65 -1.43 -13.15
CA ASN A 137 -17.85 -1.06 -12.40
C ASN A 137 -17.52 -0.38 -11.05
N ASN A 138 -16.23 -0.17 -10.75
CA ASN A 138 -15.75 0.32 -9.46
C ASN A 138 -16.23 -0.53 -8.26
N ASP A 139 -16.42 -1.83 -8.47
CA ASP A 139 -16.78 -2.76 -7.39
C ASP A 139 -15.57 -2.95 -6.45
N ILE A 140 -15.77 -3.47 -5.24
CA ILE A 140 -14.65 -3.74 -4.33
C ILE A 140 -13.92 -5.01 -4.81
N ASP A 141 -12.64 -4.91 -5.18
CA ASP A 141 -11.81 -6.06 -5.58
C ASP A 141 -11.07 -6.68 -4.39
N PHE A 142 -11.74 -7.61 -3.71
CA PHE A 142 -11.16 -8.34 -2.57
C PHE A 142 -9.98 -9.25 -2.92
N LYS A 143 -9.68 -9.50 -4.20
CA LYS A 143 -8.60 -10.41 -4.62
C LYS A 143 -7.33 -9.65 -5.00
N ARG A 144 -7.47 -8.47 -5.58
CA ARG A 144 -6.34 -7.69 -6.11
C ARG A 144 -6.05 -6.41 -5.36
N ASP A 145 -6.96 -5.97 -4.49
CA ASP A 145 -6.66 -4.88 -3.58
C ASP A 145 -5.79 -5.40 -2.42
N TYR A 146 -4.48 -5.36 -2.65
CA TYR A 146 -3.49 -5.86 -1.69
C TYR A 146 -3.47 -5.03 -0.40
N LEU A 147 -3.86 -3.75 -0.44
CA LEU A 147 -3.95 -2.90 0.75
C LEU A 147 -5.20 -3.23 1.56
N LEU A 148 -6.32 -3.52 0.90
CA LEU A 148 -7.53 -4.00 1.57
C LEU A 148 -7.32 -5.37 2.22
N ILE A 149 -6.65 -6.29 1.51
CA ILE A 149 -6.28 -7.60 2.07
C ILE A 149 -5.40 -7.41 3.31
N GLU A 150 -4.41 -6.53 3.26
CA GLU A 150 -3.54 -6.27 4.42
C GLU A 150 -4.28 -5.58 5.57
N SER A 151 -5.19 -4.65 5.26
CA SER A 151 -6.08 -4.05 6.26
C SER A 151 -6.91 -5.12 6.98
N THR A 152 -7.38 -6.13 6.24
CA THR A 152 -8.11 -7.26 6.82
C THR A 152 -7.22 -8.10 7.74
N ASN A 153 -5.95 -8.33 7.37
CA ASN A 153 -4.98 -9.02 8.22
C ASN A 153 -4.73 -8.24 9.52
N ILE A 154 -4.56 -6.93 9.44
CA ILE A 154 -4.36 -6.05 10.60
C ILE A 154 -5.56 -6.12 11.56
N ILE A 155 -6.78 -6.08 11.02
CA ILE A 155 -8.00 -6.24 11.83
C ILE A 155 -8.04 -7.62 12.49
N ASN A 156 -7.70 -8.68 11.75
CA ASN A 156 -7.66 -10.03 12.28
C ASN A 156 -6.61 -10.18 13.39
N ASP A 157 -5.44 -9.57 13.24
CA ASP A 157 -4.41 -9.53 14.29
C ASP A 157 -4.96 -8.91 15.57
N TYR A 158 -5.59 -7.73 15.46
CA TYR A 158 -6.22 -7.05 16.59
C TYR A 158 -7.23 -7.96 17.32
N LEU A 159 -8.13 -8.61 16.58
CA LEU A 159 -9.13 -9.53 17.15
C LEU A 159 -8.52 -10.77 17.83
N ASN A 160 -7.39 -11.27 17.31
CA ASN A 160 -6.72 -12.45 17.87
C ASN A 160 -5.94 -12.13 19.14
N LEU A 161 -5.39 -10.90 19.24
CA LEU A 161 -4.77 -10.42 20.47
C LEU A 161 -5.80 -10.24 21.59
N ASP A 162 -7.01 -9.76 21.26
CA ASP A 162 -8.13 -9.68 22.22
C ASP A 162 -8.49 -11.06 22.81
N LYS A 163 -8.57 -12.10 21.98
CA LYS A 163 -8.89 -13.46 22.43
C LYS A 163 -7.81 -14.05 23.35
N LYS A 164 -6.53 -13.85 23.03
CA LYS A 164 -5.42 -14.33 23.87
C LYS A 164 -5.45 -13.71 25.26
N LEU A 165 -5.75 -12.42 25.34
CA LEU A 165 -5.81 -11.67 26.61
C LEU A 165 -6.99 -12.10 27.49
N LEU A 166 -8.12 -12.44 26.87
CA LEU A 166 -9.26 -13.03 27.58
C LEU A 166 -8.94 -14.43 28.12
N ALA A 167 -8.26 -15.27 27.33
CA ALA A 167 -7.86 -16.61 27.77
C ALA A 167 -6.83 -16.57 28.92
N SER A 168 -5.87 -15.62 28.89
CA SER A 168 -4.86 -15.48 29.95
C SER A 168 -5.39 -14.87 31.25
N LYS A 169 -6.55 -14.21 31.24
CA LYS A 169 -7.20 -13.68 32.45
C LYS A 169 -8.07 -14.71 33.20
N VAL A 170 -8.35 -15.86 32.59
CA VAL A 170 -9.26 -16.89 33.13
C VAL A 170 -8.49 -18.11 33.69
N GLY A 171 -7.17 -18.19 33.49
CA GLY A 171 -6.29 -19.18 34.13
C GLY A 171 -5.51 -18.59 35.30
#